data_AF-A0A4Q9GPT0-F1
#
_entry.id   AF-A0A4Q9GPT0-F1
#
_cell.length_a   1.000
_cell.length_b   1.000
_cell.length_c   1.000
_cell.angle_alpha   90.00
_cell.angle_beta   90.00
_cell.angle_gamma   90.00
#
_symmetry.space_group_name_H-M   'P 1'
#
loop_
_entity.id
_entity.type
_entity.pdbx_description
1 polymer ?
#
loop_
_entity_poly.entity_id
_entity_poly.type
_entity_poly.pdbx_seq_one_letter_code
_entity_poly.pdbx_strand_id
1 'polypeptide(L)'
;MAKRDRAYFERRLRRDHPTIYRDLLDGKYASVREASIAAGLQKDRSTLQVMKSQWGKATTAEKADFLKWARGVTRTAPSSTAPMPLLDKDRKLLPAAAARIEHIQTVLGMKMGKLMALMGFKPLNAALGLALRTGSRVNLDLEAALKKLLADNAHL
;
A
#
# COMPACT_ATOMS: atom_id res chain seq x y z
N MET A 1 18.04 -28.68 -20.32
CA MET A 1 17.40 -27.46 -20.89
C MET A 1 18.50 -26.51 -21.34
N ALA A 2 18.45 -26.00 -22.57
CA ALA A 2 19.46 -25.08 -23.08
C ALA A 2 19.49 -23.77 -22.26
N LYS A 3 20.69 -23.33 -21.87
CA LYS A 3 20.90 -22.10 -21.11
C LYS A 3 20.46 -20.91 -21.96
N ARG A 4 19.48 -20.15 -21.48
CA ARG A 4 18.97 -18.92 -22.13
C ARG A 4 19.84 -17.73 -21.74
N ASP A 5 21.11 -17.78 -22.11
CA ASP A 5 22.09 -16.74 -21.85
C ASP A 5 22.08 -15.65 -22.93
N ARG A 6 22.91 -14.61 -22.74
CA ARG A 6 23.03 -13.50 -23.70
C ARG A 6 23.35 -13.99 -25.12
N ALA A 7 24.30 -14.92 -25.25
CA ALA A 7 24.73 -15.47 -26.54
C ALA A 7 23.62 -16.26 -27.25
N TYR A 8 22.73 -16.92 -26.50
CA TYR A 8 21.53 -17.54 -27.06
C TYR A 8 20.59 -16.48 -27.69
N PHE A 9 20.30 -15.40 -26.97
CA PHE A 9 19.40 -14.35 -27.47
C PHE A 9 20.01 -13.55 -28.63
N GLU A 10 21.32 -13.31 -28.61
CA GLU A 10 22.01 -12.63 -29.70
C GLU A 10 21.97 -13.43 -31.01
N ARG A 11 22.24 -14.74 -30.96
CA ARG A 11 22.08 -15.63 -32.12
C ARG A 11 20.64 -15.62 -32.64
N ARG A 12 19.68 -15.59 -31.71
CA ARG A 12 18.26 -15.60 -32.06
C ARG A 12 17.80 -14.28 -32.66
N LEU A 13 18.29 -13.14 -32.17
CA LEU A 13 18.08 -11.83 -32.80
C LEU A 13 18.63 -11.81 -34.22
N ARG A 14 19.87 -12.27 -34.43
CA ARG A 14 20.47 -12.32 -35.77
C ARG A 14 19.68 -13.20 -36.75
N ARG A 15 19.13 -14.33 -36.28
CA ARG A 15 18.39 -15.29 -37.10
C ARG A 15 16.93 -14.90 -37.34
N ASP A 16 16.20 -14.57 -36.27
CA ASP A 16 14.74 -14.41 -36.28
C ASP A 16 14.33 -12.92 -36.47
N HIS A 17 15.17 -11.96 -36.08
CA HIS A 17 14.86 -10.51 -36.11
C HIS A 17 16.05 -9.67 -36.64
N PRO A 18 16.49 -9.90 -37.90
CA PRO A 18 17.71 -9.28 -38.43
C PRO A 18 17.66 -7.74 -38.44
N THR A 19 16.48 -7.13 -38.60
CA THR A 19 16.30 -5.67 -38.55
C THR A 19 16.64 -5.10 -37.16
N ILE A 20 16.14 -5.74 -36.10
CA ILE A 20 16.40 -5.34 -34.70
C ILE A 20 17.86 -5.60 -34.33
N TYR A 21 18.45 -6.67 -34.87
CA TYR A 21 19.89 -6.93 -34.70
C TYR A 21 20.75 -5.85 -35.36
N ARG A 22 20.35 -5.34 -36.53
CA ARG A 22 21.03 -4.19 -37.15
C ARG A 22 20.88 -2.92 -36.30
N ASP A 23 19.68 -2.64 -35.82
CA ASP A 23 19.43 -1.50 -34.92
C ASP A 23 20.24 -1.58 -33.61
N LEU A 24 20.49 -2.80 -33.11
CA LEU A 24 21.39 -3.04 -31.97
C LEU A 24 22.85 -2.71 -32.32
N LEU A 25 23.34 -3.11 -33.51
CA LEU A 25 24.69 -2.78 -33.97
C LEU A 25 24.86 -1.28 -34.23
N ASP A 26 23.80 -0.62 -34.71
CA ASP A 26 23.73 0.84 -34.90
C ASP A 26 23.62 1.60 -33.57
N GLY A 27 23.56 0.90 -32.42
CA GLY A 27 23.53 1.48 -31.08
C GLY A 27 22.17 2.02 -30.64
N LYS A 28 21.08 1.77 -31.38
CA LYS A 28 19.72 2.20 -30.98
C LYS A 28 19.23 1.49 -29.72
N TYR A 29 19.73 0.29 -29.45
CA TYR A 29 19.48 -0.45 -28.21
C TYR A 29 20.77 -0.51 -27.39
N ALA A 30 20.70 -0.18 -26.11
CA ALA A 30 21.87 -0.17 -25.22
C ALA A 30 22.38 -1.58 -24.90
N SER A 31 21.56 -2.62 -25.11
CA SER A 31 21.95 -4.00 -24.85
C SER A 31 21.17 -5.03 -25.65
N VAL A 32 21.74 -6.24 -25.77
CA VAL A 32 21.08 -7.42 -26.34
C VAL A 32 19.75 -7.72 -25.64
N ARG A 33 19.65 -7.47 -24.32
CA ARG A 33 18.41 -7.69 -23.55
C ARG A 33 17.31 -6.74 -24.01
N GLU A 34 17.64 -5.47 -24.19
CA GLU A 34 16.70 -4.44 -24.63
C GLU A 34 16.20 -4.74 -26.05
N ALA A 35 17.13 -5.03 -26.98
CA ALA A 35 16.78 -5.49 -28.31
C ALA A 35 15.93 -6.78 -28.29
N SER A 36 16.21 -7.70 -27.36
CA SER A 36 15.41 -8.93 -27.19
C SER A 36 14.02 -8.67 -26.64
N ILE A 37 13.84 -7.64 -25.81
CA ILE A 37 12.53 -7.20 -25.33
C ILE A 37 11.75 -6.55 -26.49
N ALA A 38 12.40 -5.67 -27.25
CA ALA A 38 11.81 -5.04 -28.45
C ALA A 38 11.40 -6.07 -29.50
N ALA A 39 12.19 -7.14 -29.67
CA ALA A 39 11.87 -8.27 -30.55
C ALA A 39 10.80 -9.23 -29.99
N GLY A 40 10.31 -9.04 -28.76
CA GLY A 40 9.37 -9.95 -28.10
C GLY A 40 9.98 -11.30 -27.68
N LEU A 41 11.30 -11.47 -27.81
CA LEU A 41 12.03 -12.68 -27.40
C LEU A 41 12.13 -12.83 -25.88
N GLN A 42 12.09 -11.70 -25.16
CA GLN A 42 12.06 -11.66 -23.69
C GLN A 42 10.95 -10.74 -23.19
N LYS A 43 10.30 -11.15 -22.10
CA LYS A 43 9.39 -10.26 -21.37
C LYS A 43 10.20 -9.35 -20.47
N ASP A 44 9.83 -8.07 -20.42
CA ASP A 44 10.40 -7.20 -19.41
C ASP A 44 9.91 -7.62 -18.02
N ARG A 45 10.78 -7.47 -17.02
CA ARG A 45 10.40 -7.75 -15.64
C ARG A 45 9.67 -6.52 -15.12
N SER A 46 8.49 -6.71 -14.55
CA SER A 46 7.82 -5.61 -13.87
C SER A 46 8.68 -5.10 -12.71
N THR A 47 8.57 -3.80 -12.40
CA THR A 47 9.26 -3.18 -11.26
C THR A 47 9.00 -3.95 -9.96
N LEU A 48 7.78 -4.43 -9.75
CA LEU A 48 7.41 -5.27 -8.61
C LEU A 48 8.22 -6.59 -8.57
N GLN A 49 8.38 -7.25 -9.72
CA GLN A 49 9.15 -8.48 -9.82
C GLN A 49 10.64 -8.23 -9.54
N VAL A 50 11.17 -7.08 -9.99
CA VAL A 50 12.53 -6.65 -9.66
C VAL A 50 12.66 -6.44 -8.16
N MET A 51 11.77 -5.67 -7.52
CA MET A 51 11.77 -5.46 -6.07
C MET A 51 11.68 -6.77 -5.30
N LYS A 52 10.78 -7.69 -5.67
CA LYS A 52 10.70 -9.01 -5.02
C LYS A 52 12.00 -9.80 -5.13
N SER A 53 12.62 -9.78 -6.31
CA SER A 53 13.90 -10.46 -6.52
C SER A 53 15.03 -9.82 -5.71
N GLN A 54 15.09 -8.49 -5.65
CA GLN A 54 16.12 -7.77 -4.88
C GLN A 54 15.90 -7.95 -3.38
N TRP A 55 14.65 -7.90 -2.93
CA TRP A 55 14.27 -8.20 -1.56
C TRP A 55 14.65 -9.62 -1.15
N GLY A 56 14.45 -10.61 -2.03
CA GLY A 56 14.90 -11.98 -1.78
C GLY A 56 16.41 -12.09 -1.58
N LYS A 57 17.19 -11.30 -2.33
CA LYS A 57 18.66 -11.26 -2.27
C LYS A 57 19.22 -10.43 -1.12
N ALA A 58 18.46 -9.46 -0.63
CA ALA A 58 18.88 -8.58 0.45
C ALA A 58 19.09 -9.37 1.75
N THR A 59 20.16 -9.00 2.45
CA THR A 59 20.52 -9.52 3.78
C THR A 59 19.52 -9.05 4.84
N THR A 60 19.54 -9.68 6.01
CA THR A 60 18.71 -9.28 7.14
C THR A 60 18.98 -7.84 7.58
N ALA A 61 20.24 -7.38 7.49
CA ALA A 61 20.63 -6.01 7.82
C ALA A 61 20.02 -5.00 6.83
N GLU A 62 20.18 -5.22 5.52
CA GLU A 62 19.63 -4.35 4.48
C GLU A 62 18.09 -4.26 4.54
N LYS A 63 17.44 -5.39 4.85
CA LYS A 63 15.98 -5.42 5.07
C LYS A 63 15.57 -4.59 6.29
N ALA A 64 16.32 -4.69 7.38
CA ALA A 64 16.05 -3.93 8.60
C ALA A 64 16.24 -2.42 8.38
N ASP A 65 17.32 -2.03 7.69
CA ASP A 65 17.58 -0.63 7.34
C ASP A 65 16.50 -0.07 6.41
N PHE A 66 16.09 -0.85 5.39
CA PHE A 66 14.99 -0.46 4.52
C PHE A 66 13.68 -0.27 5.29
N LEU A 67 13.33 -1.18 6.20
CA LEU A 67 12.13 -1.05 7.04
C LEU A 67 12.22 0.14 7.99
N LYS A 68 13.41 0.45 8.54
CA LYS A 68 13.65 1.62 9.37
C LYS A 68 13.43 2.92 8.57
N TRP A 69 13.96 3.00 7.35
CA TRP A 69 13.71 4.11 6.44
C TRP A 69 12.23 4.21 6.06
N ALA A 70 11.58 3.10 5.69
CA ALA A 70 10.17 3.11 5.29
C ALA A 70 9.26 3.63 6.40
N ARG A 71 9.54 3.28 7.66
CA ARG A 71 8.85 3.83 8.84
C ARG A 71 9.08 5.33 9.03
N GLY A 72 10.24 5.84 8.61
CA GLY A 72 10.55 7.27 8.58
C GLY A 72 9.80 8.02 7.47
N VAL A 73 9.67 7.42 6.29
CA VAL A 73 8.92 7.98 5.15
C VAL A 73 7.41 8.04 5.43
N THR A 74 6.86 7.05 6.15
CA THR A 74 5.46 7.13 6.60
C THR A 74 5.20 8.25 7.61
N ARG A 75 6.26 8.86 8.18
CA ARG A 75 6.16 10.00 9.10
C ARG A 75 6.22 11.37 8.41
N THR A 76 6.56 11.41 7.11
CA THR A 76 6.66 12.65 6.33
C THR A 76 5.52 12.85 5.34
N ALA A 77 4.54 11.93 5.27
CA ALA A 77 3.24 12.31 4.76
C ALA A 77 2.68 13.40 5.69
N PRO A 78 2.17 14.54 5.19
CA PRO A 78 1.42 15.45 6.03
C PRO A 78 0.15 14.71 6.45
N SER A 79 0.22 13.99 7.57
CA SER A 79 -0.94 13.73 8.40
C SER A 79 -1.53 15.10 8.65
N SER A 80 -2.63 15.41 7.95
CA SER A 80 -3.39 16.62 8.17
C SER A 80 -3.96 16.51 9.58
N THR A 81 -3.11 16.88 10.53
CA THR A 81 -3.35 16.93 11.96
C THR A 81 -3.95 18.29 12.23
N ALA A 82 -5.03 18.62 11.50
CA ALA A 82 -5.99 19.54 12.06
C ALA A 82 -6.74 18.72 13.12
N PRO A 83 -6.85 19.19 14.37
CA PRO A 83 -7.76 18.61 15.34
C PRO A 83 -9.18 18.84 14.81
N MET A 84 -9.65 17.94 13.95
CA MET A 84 -11.03 17.98 13.51
C MET A 84 -11.88 17.69 14.75
N PRO A 85 -12.85 18.57 15.07
CA PRO A 85 -13.76 18.30 16.16
C PRO A 85 -14.48 16.97 15.86
N LEU A 86 -14.26 15.98 16.73
CA LEU A 86 -14.89 14.67 16.65
C LEU A 86 -16.42 14.78 16.79
N LEU A 87 -16.82 15.73 17.65
CA LEU A 87 -18.18 15.89 18.14
C LEU A 87 -18.62 17.34 17.98
N ASP A 88 -19.89 17.51 17.66
CA ASP A 88 -20.55 18.82 17.63
C ASP A 88 -20.89 19.23 19.07
N LYS A 89 -21.33 20.47 19.27
CA LYS A 89 -21.77 21.00 20.58
C LYS A 89 -22.81 20.10 21.27
N ASP A 90 -23.57 19.35 20.48
CA ASP A 90 -24.57 18.36 20.92
C ASP A 90 -24.04 16.95 21.21
N ARG A 91 -22.72 16.74 21.20
CA ARG A 91 -22.05 15.42 21.34
C ARG A 91 -22.48 14.41 20.27
N LYS A 92 -22.73 14.89 19.06
CA LYS A 92 -23.00 14.09 17.87
C LYS A 92 -21.75 14.00 17.00
N LEU A 93 -21.50 12.85 16.38
CA LEU A 93 -20.36 12.69 15.46
C LEU A 93 -20.51 13.67 14.29
N LEU A 94 -19.45 14.43 14.01
CA LEU A 94 -19.42 15.22 12.79
C LEU A 94 -19.35 14.29 11.57
N PRO A 95 -19.89 14.71 10.41
CA PRO A 95 -19.80 13.93 9.17
C PRO A 95 -18.36 13.55 8.80
N ALA A 96 -17.40 14.45 9.04
CA ALA A 96 -15.98 14.19 8.79
C ALA A 96 -15.39 13.12 9.71
N ALA A 97 -15.80 13.11 10.99
CA ALA A 97 -15.42 12.08 11.95
C ALA A 97 -16.04 10.72 11.61
N ALA A 98 -17.31 10.71 11.20
CA ALA A 98 -18.01 9.51 10.76
C ALA A 98 -17.32 8.87 9.55
N ALA A 99 -17.02 9.68 8.52
CA ALA A 99 -16.31 9.21 7.32
C ALA A 99 -14.93 8.62 7.65
N ARG A 100 -14.21 9.20 8.62
CA ARG A 100 -12.90 8.67 9.07
C ARG A 100 -13.03 7.31 9.76
N ILE A 101 -14.03 7.14 10.61
CA ILE A 101 -14.31 5.87 11.30
C ILE A 101 -14.71 4.79 10.28
N GLU A 102 -15.55 5.13 9.30
CA GLU A 102 -15.92 4.24 8.20
C GLU A 102 -14.70 3.86 7.35
N HIS A 103 -13.81 4.82 7.06
CA HIS A 103 -12.58 4.55 6.33
C HIS A 103 -11.71 3.55 7.08
N ILE A 104 -11.45 3.76 8.37
CA ILE A 104 -10.68 2.83 9.22
C ILE A 104 -11.36 1.46 9.24
N GLN A 105 -12.69 1.41 9.31
CA GLN A 105 -13.45 0.17 9.27
C GLN A 105 -13.23 -0.59 7.95
N THR A 106 -13.27 0.10 6.80
CA THR A 106 -13.06 -0.51 5.49
C THR A 106 -11.63 -1.00 5.30
N VAL A 107 -10.63 -0.19 5.71
CA VAL A 107 -9.21 -0.51 5.59
C VAL A 107 -8.84 -1.71 6.46
N LEU A 108 -9.38 -1.79 7.67
CA LEU A 108 -9.16 -2.92 8.58
C LEU A 108 -10.03 -4.14 8.25
N GLY A 109 -11.02 -4.01 7.37
CA GLY A 109 -11.97 -5.09 7.04
C GLY A 109 -12.77 -5.60 8.24
N MET A 110 -12.99 -4.76 9.26
CA MET A 110 -13.61 -5.18 10.53
C MET A 110 -15.11 -4.85 10.57
N LYS A 111 -15.90 -5.78 11.14
CA LYS A 111 -17.31 -5.51 11.46
C LYS A 111 -17.39 -4.61 12.69
N MET A 112 -18.43 -3.77 12.76
CA MET A 112 -18.68 -2.82 13.85
C MET A 112 -18.57 -3.46 15.25
N GLY A 113 -19.09 -4.68 15.43
CA GLY A 113 -19.01 -5.37 16.72
C GLY A 113 -17.58 -5.74 17.14
N LYS A 114 -16.69 -6.02 16.19
CA LYS A 114 -15.26 -6.27 16.47
C LYS A 114 -14.53 -4.96 16.82
N LEU A 115 -14.92 -3.86 16.18
CA LEU A 115 -14.41 -2.52 16.49
C LEU A 115 -14.85 -2.06 17.88
N MET A 116 -16.10 -2.34 18.27
CA MET A 116 -16.60 -2.12 19.63
C MET A 116 -15.87 -2.98 20.67
N ALA A 117 -15.61 -4.26 20.36
CA ALA A 117 -14.83 -5.15 21.22
C ALA A 117 -13.39 -4.65 21.43
N LEU A 118 -12.75 -4.16 20.36
CA LEU A 118 -11.41 -3.57 20.42
C LEU A 118 -11.36 -2.35 21.36
N MET A 119 -12.45 -1.58 21.38
CA MET A 119 -12.63 -0.42 22.26
C MET A 119 -13.09 -0.78 23.68
N GLY A 120 -13.19 -2.06 24.02
CA GLY A 120 -13.60 -2.52 25.36
C GLY A 120 -15.12 -2.51 25.59
N PHE A 121 -15.93 -2.30 24.56
CA PHE A 121 -17.39 -2.37 24.65
C PHE A 121 -17.93 -3.73 24.21
N LYS A 122 -19.17 -4.03 24.62
CA LYS A 122 -19.87 -5.24 24.16
C LYS A 122 -20.00 -5.22 22.63
N PRO A 123 -19.71 -6.33 21.92
CA PRO A 123 -19.80 -6.40 20.45
C PRO A 123 -21.20 -6.09 19.90
N LEU A 124 -22.24 -6.34 20.69
CA LEU A 124 -23.64 -6.07 20.34
C LEU A 124 -24.09 -4.65 20.70
N ASN A 125 -23.22 -3.82 21.27
CA ASN A 125 -23.56 -2.44 21.58
C ASN A 125 -23.66 -1.63 20.29
N ALA A 126 -24.89 -1.30 19.91
CA ALA A 126 -25.20 -0.58 18.68
C ALA A 126 -24.90 0.93 18.77
N ALA A 127 -24.40 1.46 19.89
CA ALA A 127 -24.20 2.91 20.11
C ALA A 127 -23.39 3.58 18.99
N LEU A 128 -22.28 2.98 18.55
CA LEU A 128 -21.49 3.53 17.45
C LEU A 128 -22.21 3.45 16.10
N GLY A 129 -22.91 2.34 15.83
CA GLY A 129 -23.70 2.20 14.60
C GLY A 129 -24.89 3.16 14.54
N LEU A 130 -25.54 3.41 15.67
CA LEU A 130 -26.60 4.42 15.81
C LEU A 130 -26.03 5.84 15.65
N ALA A 131 -24.86 6.12 16.23
CA ALA A 131 -24.20 7.41 16.08
C ALA A 131 -23.83 7.71 14.61
N LEU A 132 -23.33 6.72 13.87
CA LEU A 132 -23.00 6.87 12.45
C LEU A 132 -24.26 6.99 11.55
N ARG A 133 -25.28 6.16 11.79
CA ARG A 133 -26.47 6.11 10.91
C ARG A 133 -27.51 7.19 11.21
N THR A 134 -27.67 7.57 12.48
CA THR A 134 -28.77 8.44 12.93
C THR A 134 -28.29 9.70 13.64
N GLY A 135 -26.96 9.91 13.78
CA GLY A 135 -26.43 11.09 14.48
C GLY A 135 -26.82 11.11 15.96
N SER A 136 -26.94 9.92 16.58
CA SER A 136 -27.23 9.78 18.01
C SER A 136 -26.09 10.31 18.88
N ARG A 137 -26.41 10.76 20.10
CA ARG A 137 -25.42 11.28 21.05
C ARG A 137 -24.46 10.18 21.50
N VAL A 138 -23.17 10.50 21.52
CA VAL A 138 -22.10 9.60 21.95
C VAL A 138 -21.85 9.79 23.44
N ASN A 139 -21.71 8.68 24.19
CA ASN A 139 -21.35 8.73 25.61
C ASN A 139 -19.86 9.06 25.80
N LEU A 140 -19.50 9.63 26.95
CA LEU A 140 -18.13 10.05 27.29
C LEU A 140 -17.10 8.91 27.19
N ASP A 141 -17.47 7.70 27.62
CA ASP A 141 -16.59 6.52 27.51
C ASP A 141 -16.35 6.15 26.03
N LEU A 142 -17.39 6.25 25.19
CA LEU A 142 -17.31 5.94 23.77
C LEU A 142 -16.52 7.02 23.02
N GLU A 143 -16.66 8.28 23.42
CA GLU A 143 -15.83 9.39 22.93
C GLU A 143 -14.34 9.15 23.22
N ALA A 144 -14.00 8.78 24.46
CA ALA A 144 -12.61 8.50 24.84
C ALA A 144 -12.03 7.35 24.02
N ALA A 145 -12.80 6.27 23.83
CA ALA A 145 -12.37 5.14 23.02
C ALA A 145 -12.24 5.48 21.53
N LEU A 146 -13.12 6.32 20.98
CA LEU A 146 -13.02 6.79 19.59
C LEU A 146 -11.79 7.68 19.37
N LYS A 147 -11.50 8.58 20.31
CA LYS A 147 -10.27 9.40 20.26
C LYS A 147 -9.03 8.51 20.27
N LYS A 148 -9.01 7.49 21.13
CA LYS A 148 -7.92 6.51 21.19
C LYS A 148 -7.79 5.73 19.88
N LEU A 149 -8.89 5.22 19.34
CA LEU A 149 -8.90 4.48 18.09
C LEU A 149 -8.40 5.34 16.92
N LEU A 150 -8.80 6.60 16.85
CA LEU A 150 -8.32 7.54 15.83
C LEU A 150 -6.84 7.87 16.01
N ALA A 151 -6.35 7.98 17.25
CA ALA A 151 -4.94 8.21 17.53
C ALA A 151 -4.08 6.99 17.14
N ASP A 152 -4.51 5.77 17.51
CA ASP A 152 -3.82 4.52 17.18
C ASP A 152 -3.79 4.27 15.66
N ASN A 153 -4.82 4.73 14.95
CA ASN A 153 -4.97 4.58 13.49
C ASN A 153 -4.74 5.90 12.73
N ALA A 154 -4.02 6.86 13.32
CA ALA A 154 -3.75 8.15 12.67
C ALA A 154 -2.93 8.03 11.37
N HIS A 155 -2.28 6.87 11.18
CA HIS A 155 -1.45 6.54 10.01
C HIS A 155 -2.23 5.91 8.85
N LEU A 156 -3.52 5.57 9.05
CA LEU A 156 -4.43 5.06 8.00
C LEU A 156 -5.11 6.24 7.28
#